data_AF-A0A956H9Q6-F1
#
_entry.id   AF-A0A956H9Q6-F1
#
_cell.length_a   1.000
_cell.length_b   1.000
_cell.length_c   1.000
_cell.angle_alpha   90.00
_cell.angle_beta   90.00
_cell.angle_gamma   90.00
#
_symmetry.space_group_name_H-M   'P 1'
#
loop_
_entity.id
_entity.type
_entity.pdbx_description
1 polymer ?
#
loop_
_entity_poly.entity_id
_entity_poly.type
_entity_poly.pdbx_seq_one_letter_code
_entity_poly.pdbx_strand_id
1 'polypeptide(L)'
;RCFGCGFLRIEAHWLRLRRRLFGRVEAQWSLGFDAGLVAVARASFGIALAFDLFALMFGEFGVAHPSEVAARAAHAIIHGKYAQLYWGGAIVTGHLVPLALLAIAVIADAAVFGALAGLLALVGLYAYEHAFVMAPQEVPNS
;
A
#
# COMPACT_ATOMS: atom_id res chain seq x y z
N ARG A 1 -11.10 54.17 -14.24
CA ARG A 1 -11.48 53.37 -13.04
C ARG A 1 -11.29 51.90 -13.38
N CYS A 2 -10.14 51.30 -13.02
CA CYS A 2 -9.83 49.91 -13.35
C CYS A 2 -10.54 48.95 -12.39
N PHE A 3 -11.54 48.22 -12.89
CA PHE A 3 -12.36 47.26 -12.14
C PHE A 3 -11.61 45.96 -11.74
N GLY A 4 -10.34 45.78 -12.11
CA GLY A 4 -9.56 44.55 -11.88
C GLY A 4 -8.56 44.57 -10.72
N CYS A 5 -8.25 45.73 -10.11
CA CYS A 5 -7.21 45.81 -9.06
C CYS A 5 -7.64 45.19 -7.71
N GLY A 6 -8.94 45.03 -7.46
CA GLY A 6 -9.46 44.44 -6.21
C GLY A 6 -9.28 42.92 -6.16
N PHE A 7 -9.55 42.23 -7.26
CA PHE A 7 -9.51 40.76 -7.34
C PHE A 7 -8.07 40.23 -7.21
N LEU A 8 -7.11 40.86 -7.88
CA LEU A 8 -5.67 40.55 -7.75
C LEU A 8 -5.14 40.76 -6.32
N ARG A 9 -5.72 41.69 -5.55
CA ARG A 9 -5.30 41.96 -4.17
C ARG A 9 -5.81 40.88 -3.20
N ILE A 10 -7.00 40.33 -3.47
CA ILE A 10 -7.61 39.26 -2.67
C ILE A 10 -6.86 37.94 -2.90
N GLU A 11 -6.55 37.57 -4.14
CA GLU A 11 -5.71 36.40 -4.46
C GLU A 11 -4.33 36.47 -3.78
N ALA A 12 -3.66 37.61 -3.87
CA ALA A 12 -2.35 37.79 -3.22
C ALA A 12 -2.45 37.75 -1.68
N HIS A 13 -3.59 38.13 -1.11
CA HIS A 13 -3.85 38.01 0.32
C HIS A 13 -4.09 36.55 0.72
N TRP A 14 -4.88 35.79 -0.04
CA TRP A 14 -5.11 34.36 0.19
C TRP A 14 -3.84 33.52 0.01
N LEU A 15 -3.01 33.80 -1.00
CA LEU A 15 -1.71 33.14 -1.20
C LEU A 15 -0.73 33.43 -0.06
N ARG A 16 -0.76 34.64 0.52
CA ARG A 16 0.05 35.00 1.69
C ARG A 16 -0.48 34.38 2.97
N LEU A 17 -1.80 34.31 3.14
CA LEU A 17 -2.45 33.69 4.29
C LEU A 17 -2.24 32.17 4.29
N ARG A 18 -2.38 31.53 3.11
CA ARG A 18 -2.04 30.12 2.89
C ARG A 18 -0.56 29.85 3.21
N ARG A 19 0.38 30.66 2.72
CA ARG A 19 1.81 30.54 3.07
C ARG A 19 2.10 30.77 4.56
N ARG A 20 1.37 31.66 5.24
CA ARG A 20 1.59 31.93 6.67
C ARG A 20 0.98 30.88 7.58
N LEU A 21 -0.20 30.35 7.24
CA LEU A 21 -0.91 29.36 8.04
C LEU A 21 -0.42 27.92 7.76
N PHE A 22 -0.17 27.59 6.49
CA PHE A 22 0.24 26.23 6.08
C PHE A 22 1.74 26.10 5.76
N GLY A 23 2.43 27.18 5.39
CA GLY A 23 3.84 27.10 5.02
C GLY A 23 4.80 26.76 6.16
N ARG A 24 4.40 26.98 7.43
CA ARG A 24 5.21 26.58 8.60
C ARG A 24 4.95 25.13 9.04
N VAL A 25 3.76 24.60 8.75
CA VAL A 25 3.40 23.21 9.04
C VAL A 25 4.00 22.26 8.00
N GLU A 26 4.05 22.66 6.72
CA GLU A 26 4.74 21.89 5.67
C GLU A 26 6.27 21.88 5.86
N ALA A 27 6.86 23.01 6.24
CA ALA A 27 8.33 23.13 6.37
C ALA A 27 8.92 22.41 7.59
N GLN A 28 8.14 22.15 8.65
CA GLN A 28 8.63 21.49 9.86
C GLN A 28 8.66 19.95 9.75
N TRP A 29 7.81 19.37 8.88
CA TRP A 29 7.67 17.92 8.73
C TRP A 29 8.16 17.39 7.39
N SER A 30 8.65 18.24 6.48
CA SER A 30 9.44 17.77 5.34
C SER A 30 10.77 17.26 5.88
N LEU A 31 10.90 15.95 6.10
CA LEU A 31 12.15 15.27 6.46
C LEU A 31 13.30 15.49 5.45
N GLY A 32 13.15 16.40 4.48
CA GLY A 32 14.22 16.86 3.60
C GLY A 32 14.78 15.75 2.71
N PHE A 33 14.02 14.68 2.47
CA PHE A 33 14.47 13.59 1.64
C PHE A 33 14.66 14.07 0.21
N ASP A 34 15.78 13.67 -0.38
CA ASP A 34 16.08 13.90 -1.78
C ASP A 34 14.93 13.37 -2.66
N ALA A 35 14.50 14.18 -3.63
CA ALA A 35 13.38 13.83 -4.51
C ALA A 35 13.68 12.56 -5.32
N GLY A 36 14.95 12.35 -5.69
CA GLY A 36 15.42 11.14 -6.35
C GLY A 36 15.28 9.92 -5.43
N LEU A 37 15.68 10.02 -4.17
CA LEU A 37 15.48 8.96 -3.17
C LEU A 37 14.00 8.59 -3.02
N VAL A 38 13.11 9.58 -2.90
CA VAL A 38 11.66 9.33 -2.78
C VAL A 38 11.11 8.67 -4.05
N ALA A 39 11.56 9.09 -5.23
CA ALA A 39 11.16 8.48 -6.49
C ALA A 39 11.62 7.02 -6.58
N VAL A 40 12.87 6.74 -6.22
CA VAL A 40 13.42 5.38 -6.19
C VAL A 40 12.66 4.51 -5.20
N ALA A 41 12.37 5.00 -3.99
CA ALA A 41 11.63 4.25 -2.98
C ALA A 41 10.20 3.91 -3.43
N ARG A 42 9.49 4.87 -4.04
CA ARG A 42 8.14 4.63 -4.58
C ARG A 42 8.17 3.61 -5.72
N ALA A 43 9.14 3.73 -6.63
CA ALA A 43 9.27 2.85 -7.77
C ALA A 43 9.64 1.42 -7.34
N SER A 44 10.66 1.25 -6.50
CA SER A 44 11.08 -0.07 -6.03
C SER A 44 9.98 -0.75 -5.20
N PHE A 45 9.28 0.00 -4.34
CA PHE A 45 8.17 -0.54 -3.57
C PHE A 45 6.99 -0.96 -4.46
N GLY A 46 6.61 -0.12 -5.43
CA GLY A 46 5.56 -0.47 -6.39
C GLY A 46 5.91 -1.70 -7.25
N ILE A 47 7.16 -1.80 -7.72
CA ILE A 47 7.66 -2.96 -8.46
C ILE A 47 7.65 -4.21 -7.58
N ALA A 48 8.11 -4.11 -6.33
CA ALA A 48 8.11 -5.22 -5.40
C ALA A 48 6.68 -5.73 -5.13
N LEU A 49 5.72 -4.85 -4.85
CA LEU A 49 4.31 -5.23 -4.69
C LEU A 49 3.73 -5.90 -5.94
N ALA A 50 4.03 -5.36 -7.13
CA ALA A 50 3.52 -5.95 -8.36
C ALA A 50 4.12 -7.34 -8.61
N PHE A 51 5.41 -7.51 -8.36
CA PHE A 51 6.10 -8.80 -8.50
C PHE A 51 5.63 -9.81 -7.46
N ASP A 52 5.45 -9.41 -6.19
CA ASP A 52 4.95 -10.27 -5.13
C ASP A 52 3.50 -10.70 -5.41
N LEU A 53 2.62 -9.77 -5.80
CA LEU A 53 1.26 -10.09 -6.22
C LEU A 53 1.24 -11.07 -7.39
N PHE A 54 2.12 -10.87 -8.38
CA PHE A 54 2.28 -11.82 -9.48
C PHE A 54 2.74 -13.19 -8.96
N ALA A 55 3.74 -13.25 -8.10
CA ALA A 55 4.23 -14.49 -7.51
C ALA A 55 3.14 -15.22 -6.70
N LEU A 56 2.31 -14.50 -5.94
CA LEU A 56 1.19 -15.06 -5.18
C LEU A 56 0.08 -15.61 -6.09
N MET A 57 -0.25 -14.90 -7.17
CA MET A 57 -1.28 -15.36 -8.12
C MET A 57 -0.82 -16.54 -8.96
N PHE A 58 0.45 -16.59 -9.37
CA PHE A 58 0.97 -17.65 -10.24
C PHE A 58 1.64 -18.81 -9.48
N GLY A 59 2.02 -18.61 -8.22
CA GLY A 59 2.65 -19.64 -7.38
C GLY A 59 1.76 -20.84 -7.12
N GLU A 60 0.44 -20.64 -6.99
CA GLU A 60 -0.49 -21.76 -6.73
C GLU A 60 -0.80 -22.59 -7.99
N PHE A 61 -0.80 -21.97 -9.18
CA PHE A 61 -1.16 -22.70 -10.42
C PHE A 61 -0.06 -23.64 -10.92
N GLY A 62 1.16 -23.54 -10.38
CA GLY A 62 2.32 -24.29 -10.87
C GLY A 62 2.94 -25.30 -9.88
N VAL A 63 2.54 -25.29 -8.61
CA VAL A 63 3.21 -26.08 -7.58
C VAL A 63 2.41 -27.33 -7.24
N ALA A 64 2.98 -28.49 -7.54
CA ALA A 64 2.49 -29.75 -6.99
C ALA A 64 2.70 -29.74 -5.47
N HIS A 65 1.61 -29.81 -4.71
CA HIS A 65 1.69 -29.93 -3.26
C HIS A 65 2.35 -31.25 -2.89
N PRO A 66 3.51 -31.25 -2.20
CA PRO A 66 4.32 -32.46 -1.99
C PRO A 66 3.68 -33.47 -1.03
N SER A 67 2.63 -33.07 -0.31
CA SER A 67 1.90 -33.93 0.62
C SER A 67 0.41 -33.56 0.68
N GLU A 68 -0.41 -34.51 1.13
CA GLU A 68 -1.84 -34.27 1.38
C GLU A 68 -2.06 -33.17 2.44
N VAL A 69 -1.16 -33.08 3.42
CA VAL A 69 -1.20 -32.03 4.46
C VAL A 69 -1.01 -30.65 3.82
N ALA A 70 -0.04 -30.50 2.93
CA ALA A 70 0.18 -29.25 2.20
C ALA A 70 -1.03 -28.88 1.32
N ALA A 71 -1.60 -29.85 0.61
CA ALA A 71 -2.79 -29.62 -0.22
C ALA A 71 -4.01 -29.19 0.61
N ARG A 72 -4.24 -29.81 1.77
CA ARG A 72 -5.32 -29.43 2.70
C ARG A 72 -5.11 -28.04 3.30
N ALA A 73 -3.88 -27.71 3.68
CA ALA A 73 -3.53 -26.37 4.17
C ALA A 73 -3.75 -25.29 3.10
N ALA A 74 -3.29 -25.53 1.87
CA ALA A 74 -3.52 -24.62 0.74
C ALA A 74 -5.01 -24.42 0.47
N HIS A 75 -5.81 -25.50 0.49
CA HIS A 75 -7.26 -25.41 0.37
C HIS A 75 -7.88 -24.56 1.50
N ALA A 76 -7.42 -24.75 2.74
CA ALA A 76 -7.88 -23.96 3.89
C ALA A 76 -7.54 -22.45 3.77
N ILE A 77 -6.41 -22.12 3.14
CA ILE A 77 -5.97 -20.76 2.87
C ILE A 77 -6.78 -20.11 1.74
N ILE A 78 -7.04 -20.82 0.66
CA ILE A 78 -7.66 -20.21 -0.54
C ILE A 78 -9.18 -20.22 -0.47
N HIS A 79 -9.77 -21.32 0.01
CA HIS A 79 -11.21 -21.56 -0.02
C HIS A 79 -11.82 -21.81 1.37
N GLY A 80 -11.00 -22.14 2.37
CA GLY A 80 -11.48 -22.49 3.70
C GLY A 80 -11.45 -21.35 4.71
N LYS A 81 -11.19 -21.72 5.97
CA LYS A 81 -11.22 -20.83 7.15
C LYS A 81 -10.35 -19.58 7.00
N TYR A 82 -9.22 -19.67 6.29
CA TYR A 82 -8.26 -18.58 6.15
C TYR A 82 -8.44 -17.75 4.86
N ALA A 83 -9.46 -18.05 4.04
CA ALA A 83 -9.72 -17.37 2.76
C ALA A 83 -9.88 -15.85 2.90
N GLN A 84 -10.52 -15.37 3.96
CA GLN A 84 -10.67 -13.93 4.18
C GLN A 84 -9.35 -13.24 4.51
N LEU A 85 -8.45 -13.92 5.24
CA LEU A 85 -7.12 -13.40 5.54
C LEU A 85 -6.25 -13.38 4.28
N TYR A 86 -6.36 -14.41 3.43
CA TYR A 86 -5.64 -14.45 2.17
C TYR A 86 -6.16 -13.42 1.16
N TRP A 87 -7.43 -13.51 0.75
CA TRP A 87 -8.00 -12.64 -0.27
C TRP A 87 -8.18 -11.20 0.20
N GLY A 88 -8.80 -11.01 1.37
CA GLY A 88 -9.05 -9.68 1.92
C GLY A 88 -7.78 -9.05 2.48
N GLY A 89 -7.08 -9.78 3.36
CA GLY A 89 -5.88 -9.28 4.03
C GLY A 89 -4.68 -9.18 3.10
N ALA A 90 -4.19 -10.30 2.58
CA ALA A 90 -2.96 -10.31 1.79
C ALA A 90 -3.13 -9.68 0.41
N ILE A 91 -4.14 -10.10 -0.37
CA ILE A 91 -4.29 -9.64 -1.76
C ILE A 91 -4.86 -8.22 -1.83
N VAL A 92 -6.04 -7.97 -1.25
CA VAL A 92 -6.68 -6.66 -1.37
C VAL A 92 -5.96 -5.62 -0.51
N THR A 93 -5.85 -5.85 0.80
CA THR A 93 -5.25 -4.88 1.73
C THR A 93 -3.73 -4.81 1.60
N GLY A 94 -3.05 -5.92 1.36
CA GLY A 94 -1.58 -5.96 1.24
C GLY A 94 -1.01 -5.52 -0.10
N HIS A 95 -1.79 -5.60 -1.19
CA HIS A 95 -1.29 -5.32 -2.54
C HIS A 95 -2.13 -4.33 -3.33
N LEU A 96 -3.40 -4.66 -3.62
CA LEU A 96 -4.22 -3.86 -4.53
C LEU A 96 -4.46 -2.44 -4.00
N VAL A 97 -4.79 -2.31 -2.72
CA VAL A 97 -4.98 -1.00 -2.08
C VAL A 97 -3.67 -0.20 -2.00
N PRO A 98 -2.53 -0.77 -1.53
CA PRO A 98 -1.23 -0.10 -1.58
C PRO A 98 -0.80 0.37 -2.98
N LEU A 99 -1.01 -0.43 -4.02
CA LEU A 99 -0.71 -0.04 -5.40
C LEU A 99 -1.56 1.16 -5.85
N ALA A 100 -2.86 1.14 -5.55
CA ALA A 100 -3.74 2.27 -5.83
C ALA A 100 -3.32 3.53 -5.05
N LEU A 101 -2.96 3.39 -3.77
CA LEU A 101 -2.49 4.49 -2.94
C LEU A 101 -1.15 5.06 -3.43
N LEU A 102 -0.24 4.22 -3.93
CA LEU A 102 1.01 4.68 -4.55
C LEU A 102 0.75 5.47 -5.83
N ALA A 103 -0.19 5.02 -6.67
CA ALA A 103 -0.58 5.77 -7.86
C ALA A 103 -1.15 7.15 -7.47
N ILE A 104 -2.02 7.20 -6.46
CA ILE A 104 -2.56 8.46 -5.92
C ILE A 104 -1.43 9.33 -5.33
N ALA A 105 -0.47 8.74 -4.61
CA ALA A 105 0.67 9.46 -4.02
C ALA A 105 1.51 10.17 -5.10
N VAL A 106 1.65 9.54 -6.27
CA VAL A 106 2.36 10.12 -7.43
C VAL A 106 1.54 11.21 -8.10
N ILE A 107 0.25 10.95 -8.37
CA ILE A 107 -0.62 11.89 -9.10
C ILE A 107 -0.89 13.16 -8.27
N ALA A 108 -1.14 13.00 -6.96
CA ALA A 108 -1.48 14.09 -6.06
C ALA A 108 -0.25 14.72 -5.36
N ASP A 109 0.95 14.20 -5.63
CA ASP A 109 2.20 14.55 -4.94
C ASP A 109 2.07 14.63 -3.41
N ALA A 110 1.40 13.63 -2.83
CA ALA A 110 1.02 13.61 -1.43
C ALA A 110 1.65 12.41 -0.71
N ALA A 111 2.70 12.66 0.06
CA ALA A 111 3.50 11.64 0.74
C ALA A 111 2.69 10.76 1.72
N VAL A 112 1.61 11.29 2.29
CA VAL A 112 0.73 10.56 3.22
C VAL A 112 0.17 9.28 2.60
N PHE A 113 -0.17 9.27 1.31
CA PHE A 113 -0.69 8.08 0.65
C PHE A 113 0.37 7.00 0.49
N GLY A 114 1.63 7.37 0.26
CA GLY A 114 2.75 6.43 0.23
C GLY A 114 3.01 5.80 1.61
N ALA A 115 2.89 6.58 2.68
CA ALA A 115 3.01 6.06 4.05
C ALA A 115 1.87 5.09 4.38
N LEU A 116 0.63 5.44 4.03
CA LEU A 116 -0.53 4.56 4.19
C LEU A 116 -0.38 3.26 3.38
N ALA A 117 0.13 3.35 2.15
CA ALA A 117 0.42 2.17 1.34
C ALA A 117 1.41 1.22 2.03
N GLY A 118 2.48 1.76 2.62
CA GLY A 118 3.45 0.97 3.38
C GLY A 118 2.83 0.29 4.61
N LEU A 119 2.00 1.01 5.38
CA LEU A 119 1.32 0.44 6.54
C LEU A 119 0.36 -0.69 6.16
N LEU A 120 -0.43 -0.50 5.10
CA LEU A 120 -1.38 -1.51 4.63
C LEU A 120 -0.66 -2.74 4.06
N ALA A 121 0.48 -2.56 3.38
CA ALA A 121 1.32 -3.67 2.96
C ALA A 121 1.82 -4.52 4.15
N LEU A 122 2.22 -3.88 5.26
CA LEU A 122 2.59 -4.60 6.49
C LEU A 122 1.41 -5.37 7.11
N VAL A 123 0.21 -4.78 7.12
CA VAL A 123 -1.01 -5.46 7.58
C VAL A 123 -1.33 -6.69 6.72
N GLY A 124 -1.21 -6.55 5.39
CA GLY A 124 -1.41 -7.67 4.47
C GLY A 124 -0.35 -8.76 4.61
N LEU A 125 0.92 -8.39 4.83
CA LEU A 125 2.00 -9.32 5.11
C LEU A 125 1.72 -10.14 6.38
N TYR A 126 1.28 -9.48 7.46
CA TYR A 126 0.89 -10.18 8.68
C TYR A 126 -0.28 -11.16 8.43
N ALA A 127 -1.30 -10.75 7.68
CA ALA A 127 -2.44 -11.61 7.36
C ALA A 127 -2.00 -12.85 6.55
N TYR A 128 -1.09 -12.66 5.59
CA TYR A 128 -0.48 -13.74 4.81
C TYR A 128 0.29 -14.72 5.72
N GLU A 129 1.24 -14.22 6.51
CA GLU A 129 2.06 -15.05 7.39
C GLU A 129 1.21 -15.81 8.40
N HIS A 130 0.22 -15.16 8.99
CA HIS A 130 -0.68 -15.81 9.92
C HIS A 130 -1.45 -16.98 9.27
N ALA A 131 -1.99 -16.77 8.07
CA ALA A 131 -2.68 -17.83 7.34
C ALA A 131 -1.74 -19.01 7.01
N PHE A 132 -0.52 -18.72 6.54
CA PHE A 132 0.46 -19.73 6.14
C PHE A 132 1.08 -20.50 7.31
N VAL A 133 1.22 -19.88 8.49
CA VAL A 133 1.69 -20.56 9.70
C VAL A 133 0.59 -21.40 10.33
N MET A 134 -0.63 -20.88 10.41
CA MET A 134 -1.71 -21.52 11.17
C MET A 134 -2.43 -22.62 10.38
N ALA A 135 -2.63 -22.45 9.06
CA ALA A 135 -3.39 -23.43 8.28
C ALA A 135 -2.79 -24.85 8.30
N PRO A 136 -1.45 -25.05 8.16
CA PRO A 136 -0.86 -26.39 8.28
C PRO A 136 -0.96 -26.99 9.68
N GLN A 137 -0.88 -26.16 10.73
CA GLN A 137 -0.93 -26.63 12.13
C GLN A 137 -2.30 -27.18 12.54
N GLU A 138 -3.37 -26.74 11.86
CA GLU A 138 -4.74 -27.20 12.12
C GLU A 138 -5.13 -28.43 11.29
N VAL A 139 -4.29 -28.87 10.35
CA VAL A 139 -4.55 -30.12 9.62
C VAL A 139 -4.33 -31.31 10.56
N PRO A 140 -5.32 -32.20 10.75
CA PRO A 140 -5.17 -33.36 11.62
C PRO A 140 -4.00 -34.23 11.17
N ASN A 141 -3.12 -34.57 12.12
CA ASN A 141 -2.06 -35.54 11.89
C ASN A 141 -2.70 -36.95 11.92
N SER A 142 -2.82 -37.58 10.76
CA SER A 142 -3.36 -38.94 10.58
C SER A 142 -2.27 -39.99 10.70
#